data_AF-A0A9D8BTY6-F1
#
_entry.id   AF-A0A9D8BTY6-F1
#
_cell.length_a   1.000
_cell.length_b   1.000
_cell.length_c   1.000
_cell.angle_alpha   90.00
_cell.angle_beta   90.00
_cell.angle_gamma   90.00
#
_symmetry.space_group_name_H-M   'P 1'
#
loop_
_entity.id
_entity.type
_entity.pdbx_description
1 polymer ?
#
loop_
_entity_poly.entity_id
_entity_poly.type
_entity_poly.pdbx_seq_one_letter_code
_entity_poly.pdbx_strand_id
1 'polypeptide(L)'
;MADRGRPPLTRAARKWDTGLSRPYRPAPADFRDVYLRLGQDRAIEEHYRTNWRCIVRWIEECGGDDLRAERARVSGSSLKPSRRSGKARAYVLGQRLRRMEKPSFFDAELMEDGK
;
A
#
# COMPACT_ATOMS: atom_id res chain seq x y z
N MET A 1 -33.61 -30.41 26.44
CA MET A 1 -32.48 -29.49 26.21
C MET A 1 -32.49 -29.11 24.74
N ALA A 2 -32.97 -27.91 24.39
CA ALA A 2 -33.14 -27.51 23.00
C ALA A 2 -31.95 -26.63 22.56
N ASP A 3 -31.12 -27.20 21.68
CA ASP A 3 -30.09 -26.49 20.93
C ASP A 3 -30.77 -25.51 19.96
N ARG A 4 -30.67 -24.21 20.26
CA ARG A 4 -31.30 -23.14 19.51
C ARG A 4 -30.46 -22.88 18.27
N GLY A 5 -30.91 -23.40 17.12
CA GLY A 5 -30.31 -23.31 15.80
C GLY A 5 -29.74 -21.93 15.46
N ARG A 6 -28.48 -21.70 15.83
CA ARG A 6 -27.71 -20.55 15.38
C ARG A 6 -27.37 -20.80 13.91
N PRO A 7 -27.92 -20.03 12.95
CA PRO A 7 -27.54 -20.19 11.56
C PRO A 7 -26.02 -20.01 11.43
N PRO A 8 -25.35 -20.77 10.55
CA PRO A 8 -23.93 -20.58 10.29
C PRO A 8 -23.73 -19.13 9.90
N LEU A 9 -22.80 -18.44 10.55
CA LEU A 9 -22.44 -17.07 10.20
C LEU A 9 -21.95 -17.11 8.76
N THR A 10 -22.86 -16.83 7.83
CA THR A 10 -22.51 -16.70 6.42
C THR A 10 -21.43 -15.65 6.35
N ARG A 11 -20.48 -15.84 5.43
CA ARG A 11 -19.37 -14.94 5.14
C ARG A 11 -19.89 -13.66 4.47
N ALA A 12 -21.06 -13.17 4.90
CA ALA A 12 -21.72 -11.95 4.52
C ALA A 12 -20.63 -10.90 4.37
N ALA A 13 -20.52 -10.43 3.13
CA ALA A 13 -19.45 -9.59 2.64
C ALA A 13 -19.09 -8.59 3.74
N ARG A 14 -17.88 -8.73 4.31
CA ARG A 14 -17.32 -7.72 5.21
C ARG A 14 -17.28 -6.43 4.40
N LYS A 15 -18.36 -5.65 4.50
CA LYS A 15 -18.48 -4.36 3.86
C LYS A 15 -17.35 -3.56 4.47
N TRP A 16 -16.39 -3.19 3.63
CA TRP A 16 -15.25 -2.41 4.08
C TRP A 16 -15.83 -1.18 4.75
N ASP A 17 -15.68 -1.11 6.07
CA ASP A 17 -16.09 0.08 6.81
C ASP A 17 -15.33 1.22 6.15
N THR A 18 -16.06 2.10 5.47
CA THR A 18 -15.51 3.30 4.84
C THR A 18 -15.00 4.27 5.90
N GLY A 19 -15.31 4.00 7.18
CA GLY A 19 -15.07 4.83 8.33
C GLY A 19 -16.12 5.92 8.48
N LEU A 20 -16.87 6.25 7.41
CA LEU A 20 -17.69 7.46 7.30
C LEU A 20 -18.89 7.50 8.26
N SER A 21 -19.19 6.39 8.93
CA SER A 21 -20.37 6.22 9.76
C SER A 21 -20.16 6.61 11.24
N ARG A 22 -18.92 6.82 11.68
CA ARG A 22 -18.61 7.18 13.08
C ARG A 22 -18.23 8.66 13.17
N PRO A 23 -18.69 9.39 14.21
CA PRO A 23 -18.24 10.76 14.45
C PRO A 23 -16.73 10.73 14.65
N TYR A 24 -16.02 11.19 13.63
CA TYR A 24 -14.57 11.13 13.62
C TYR A 24 -13.99 12.18 14.55
N ARG A 25 -12.88 11.85 15.21
CA ARG A 25 -12.13 12.80 16.02
C ARG A 25 -11.53 13.90 15.12
N PRO A 26 -11.63 15.20 15.45
CA PRO A 26 -10.94 16.23 14.68
C PRO A 26 -9.42 16.02 14.72
N ALA A 27 -8.70 16.54 13.71
CA ALA A 27 -7.24 16.56 13.74
C ALA A 27 -6.74 17.39 14.93
N PRO A 28 -5.85 16.85 15.77
CA PRO A 28 -5.16 17.62 16.80
C PRO A 28 -4.33 18.76 16.18
N ALA A 29 -4.27 19.92 16.83
CA ALA A 29 -3.54 21.09 16.32
C ALA A 29 -2.02 20.85 16.25
N ASP A 30 -1.50 20.01 17.13
CA ASP A 30 -0.09 19.59 17.25
C ASP A 30 0.29 18.45 16.31
N PHE A 31 -0.68 17.89 15.56
CA PHE A 31 -0.48 16.68 14.77
C PHE A 31 0.68 16.81 13.77
N ARG A 32 0.82 17.98 13.13
CA ARG A 32 1.87 18.24 12.14
C ARG A 32 3.26 18.05 12.74
N ASP A 33 3.52 18.69 13.88
CA ASP A 33 4.82 18.67 14.54
C ASP A 33 5.16 17.28 15.06
N VAL A 34 4.16 16.61 15.65
CA VAL A 34 4.31 15.24 16.15
C VAL A 34 4.55 14.25 15.00
N TYR A 35 3.90 14.43 13.85
CA TYR A 35 4.13 13.61 12.66
C TYR A 35 5.53 13.81 12.08
N LEU A 36 6.05 15.04 12.05
CA LEU A 36 7.42 15.29 11.61
C LEU A 36 8.46 14.66 12.55
N ARG A 37 8.18 14.62 13.86
CA ARG A 37 9.06 14.05 14.88
C ARG A 37 9.04 12.52 14.94
N LEU A 38 7.85 11.91 15.03
CA LEU A 38 7.69 10.44 15.19
C LEU A 38 7.65 9.74 13.83
N GLY A 39 6.90 10.32 12.89
CA GLY A 39 6.77 9.80 11.54
C GLY A 39 5.60 8.85 11.32
N GLN A 40 5.78 7.98 10.32
CA GLN A 40 4.76 7.05 9.83
C GLN A 40 4.95 5.66 10.42
N ASP A 41 5.01 5.57 11.74
CA ASP A 41 5.27 4.34 12.47
C ASP A 41 4.17 4.03 13.50
N ARG A 42 4.36 2.96 14.28
CA ARG A 42 3.44 2.60 15.35
C ARG A 42 3.44 3.62 16.49
N ALA A 43 4.49 4.42 16.64
CA ALA A 43 4.59 5.39 17.73
C ALA A 43 3.53 6.50 17.61
N ILE A 44 3.16 6.92 16.39
CA ILE A 44 2.07 7.91 16.23
C ILE A 44 0.69 7.35 16.57
N GLU A 45 0.46 6.05 16.28
CA GLU A 45 -0.79 5.36 16.67
C GLU A 45 -0.90 5.25 18.19
N GLU A 46 0.21 4.94 18.87
CA GLU A 46 0.28 4.84 20.33
C GLU A 46 0.18 6.21 21.01
N HIS A 47 0.79 7.25 20.44
CA HIS A 47 0.75 8.61 20.96
C HIS A 47 -0.68 9.15 21.03
N TYR A 48 -1.45 9.04 19.94
CA TYR A 48 -2.83 9.50 19.88
C TYR A 48 -3.87 8.43 20.25
N ARG A 49 -3.42 7.21 20.56
CA ARG A 49 -4.26 6.04 20.86
C ARG A 49 -5.40 5.88 19.85
N THR A 50 -5.07 5.99 18.57
CA THR A 50 -6.04 6.02 17.48
C THR A 50 -5.65 5.05 16.37
N ASN A 51 -6.61 4.71 15.54
CA ASN A 51 -6.39 3.79 14.43
C ASN A 51 -5.65 4.50 13.29
N TRP A 52 -4.78 3.77 12.59
CA TRP A 52 -4.11 4.21 11.37
C TRP A 52 -5.02 4.96 10.37
N ARG A 53 -6.30 4.59 10.24
CA ARG A 53 -7.25 5.28 9.35
C ARG A 53 -7.54 6.73 9.75
N CYS A 54 -7.58 7.02 11.06
CA CYS A 54 -7.69 8.40 11.57
C CYS A 54 -6.43 9.18 11.22
N ILE A 55 -5.25 8.57 11.43
CA ILE A 55 -3.95 9.17 11.12
C ILE A 55 -3.83 9.50 9.64
N VAL A 56 -4.20 8.59 8.73
CA VAL A 56 -4.17 8.84 7.28
C VAL A 56 -5.00 10.05 6.93
N ARG A 57 -6.22 10.15 7.47
CA ARG A 57 -7.09 11.29 7.19
C ARG A 57 -6.51 12.59 7.77
N TRP A 58 -5.96 12.58 8.98
CA TRP A 58 -5.29 13.76 9.53
C TRP A 58 -4.06 14.18 8.72
N ILE A 59 -3.33 13.23 8.13
CA ILE A 59 -2.26 13.55 7.19
C ILE A 59 -2.84 14.30 5.98
N GLU A 60 -3.93 13.82 5.38
CA GLU A 60 -4.59 14.52 4.26
C GLU A 60 -5.12 15.91 4.67
N GLU A 61 -5.74 16.04 5.85
CA GLU A 61 -6.25 17.32 6.39
C GLU A 61 -5.13 18.34 6.67
N CYS A 62 -3.94 17.88 7.07
CA CYS A 62 -2.79 18.74 7.41
C CYS A 62 -1.82 18.99 6.25
N GLY A 63 -2.17 18.63 5.02
CA GLY A 63 -1.37 18.92 3.81
C GLY A 63 -0.95 17.71 2.98
N GLY A 64 -1.35 16.50 3.37
CA GLY A 64 -1.24 15.27 2.57
C GLY A 64 0.18 14.98 2.10
N ASP A 65 0.39 15.13 0.80
CA ASP A 65 1.67 14.87 0.15
C ASP A 65 2.77 15.87 0.52
N ASP A 66 2.42 17.13 0.80
CA ASP A 66 3.40 18.14 1.23
C ASP A 66 3.99 17.79 2.59
N LEU A 67 3.15 17.33 3.51
CA LEU A 67 3.58 16.88 4.84
C LEU A 67 4.46 15.63 4.76
N ARG A 68 4.15 14.70 3.86
CA ARG A 68 4.99 13.51 3.59
C ARG A 68 6.34 13.89 3.00
N ALA A 69 6.36 14.87 2.08
CA ALA A 69 7.58 15.37 1.47
C ALA A 69 8.45 16.15 2.47
N GLU A 70 7.82 16.93 3.36
CA GLU A 70 8.50 17.61 4.46
C GLU A 70 9.14 16.60 5.41
N ARG A 71 8.40 15.57 5.82
CA ARG A 71 8.95 14.48 6.63
C ARG A 71 10.14 13.80 5.95
N ALA A 72 10.02 13.50 4.65
CA ALA A 72 11.10 12.85 3.91
C ALA A 72 12.39 13.68 3.93
N ARG A 73 12.26 15.01 3.86
CA ARG A 73 13.39 15.95 4.03
C ARG A 73 13.97 15.87 5.44
N VAL A 74 13.13 15.92 6.48
CA VAL A 74 13.58 15.87 7.89
C VAL A 74 14.25 14.53 8.24
N SER A 75 13.68 13.42 7.80
CA SER A 75 14.15 12.06 8.10
C SER A 75 15.36 11.64 7.27
N GLY A 76 15.72 12.37 6.21
CA GLY A 76 16.72 11.94 5.22
C GLY A 76 16.31 10.69 4.42
N SER A 77 15.07 10.18 4.61
CA SER A 77 14.59 9.02 3.87
C SER A 77 14.12 9.48 2.49
N SER A 78 14.81 9.08 1.42
CA SER A 78 14.31 9.25 0.05
C SER A 78 12.91 8.65 -0.05
N LEU A 79 11.90 9.45 -0.44
CA LEU A 79 10.55 8.98 -0.73
C LEU A 79 10.67 7.82 -1.71
N LYS A 80 10.49 6.57 -1.24
CA LYS A 80 10.43 5.44 -2.15
C LYS A 80 9.15 5.62 -2.96
N PRO A 81 9.24 5.82 -4.30
CA PRO A 81 8.04 5.98 -5.10
C PRO A 81 7.13 4.78 -4.87
N SER A 82 5.84 5.06 -4.70
CA SER A 82 4.80 4.04 -4.46
C SER A 82 5.01 2.85 -5.39
N ARG A 83 5.13 1.63 -4.84
CA ARG A 83 5.29 0.40 -5.63
C ARG A 83 4.18 0.21 -6.68
N ARG A 84 3.02 0.86 -6.48
CA ARG A 84 1.91 0.91 -7.44
C ARG A 84 2.28 1.64 -8.73
N SER A 85 3.02 2.75 -8.66
CA SER A 85 3.39 3.54 -9.85
C SER A 85 4.43 2.83 -10.71
N GLY A 86 5.40 2.13 -10.09
CA GLY A 86 6.43 1.39 -10.82
C GLY A 86 5.86 0.24 -11.66
N LYS A 87 4.94 -0.56 -11.11
CA LYS A 87 4.32 -1.68 -11.83
C LYS A 87 3.40 -1.20 -12.97
N ALA A 88 2.65 -0.12 -12.73
CA ALA A 88 1.82 0.50 -13.76
C ALA A 88 2.66 1.09 -14.90
N ARG A 89 3.73 1.84 -14.59
CA ARG A 89 4.67 2.38 -15.59
C ARG A 89 5.34 1.27 -16.40
N ALA A 90 5.78 0.18 -15.77
CA ALA A 90 6.39 -0.95 -16.48
C ALA A 90 5.41 -1.68 -17.43
N TYR A 91 4.10 -1.63 -17.14
CA TYR A 91 3.07 -2.16 -18.03
C TYR A 91 2.79 -1.22 -19.20
N VAL A 92 2.61 0.09 -18.92
CA VAL A 92 2.39 1.13 -19.93
C VAL A 92 3.57 1.26 -20.89
N LEU A 93 4.80 1.12 -20.38
CA LEU A 93 6.03 1.16 -21.20
C LEU A 93 6.35 -0.19 -21.87
N GLY A 94 5.47 -1.20 -21.78
CA GLY A 94 5.64 -2.50 -22.46
C GLY A 94 6.80 -3.37 -21.95
N GLN A 95 7.48 -2.97 -20.86
CA GLN A 95 8.70 -3.63 -20.39
C GLN A 95 8.46 -5.04 -19.81
N ARG A 96 7.21 -5.37 -19.42
CA ARG A 96 6.85 -6.71 -18.92
C ARG A 96 6.20 -7.64 -19.96
N LEU A 97 6.08 -7.23 -21.22
CA LEU A 97 5.49 -8.07 -22.27
C LEU A 97 6.51 -8.96 -23.01
N ARG A 98 7.78 -9.00 -22.58
CA ARG A 98 8.76 -9.96 -23.10
C ARG A 98 8.54 -11.31 -22.43
N ARG A 99 7.53 -12.03 -22.94
CA ARG A 99 7.34 -13.45 -22.68
C ARG A 99 8.54 -14.19 -23.28
N MET A 100 9.16 -15.04 -22.47
CA MET A 100 10.23 -15.95 -22.82
C MET A 100 9.97 -16.63 -24.18
N GLU A 101 10.82 -16.36 -25.17
CA GLU A 101 11.10 -17.37 -26.20
C GLU A 101 12.03 -18.38 -25.55
N LYS A 102 11.48 -19.55 -25.19
CA LYS A 102 12.33 -20.70 -24.92
C LYS A 102 13.00 -21.03 -26.26
N PRO A 103 14.34 -21.13 -26.36
CA PRO A 103 14.93 -21.78 -27.52
C PRO A 103 14.37 -23.20 -27.59
N SER A 104 13.80 -23.53 -28.75
CA SER A 104 13.38 -24.88 -29.09
C SER A 104 14.58 -25.80 -28.96
N PHE A 105 14.40 -26.89 -28.21
CA PHE A 105 15.38 -27.97 -28.05
C PHE A 105 15.80 -28.64 -29.38
N PHE A 106 15.18 -28.26 -30.51
CA PHE A 106 15.35 -28.88 -31.82
C PHE A 106 16.44 -28.25 -32.71
N ASP A 107 17.07 -27.13 -32.31
CA ASP A 107 18.04 -26.39 -33.15
C ASP A 107 19.51 -26.76 -32.85
N ALA A 108 19.81 -28.04 -32.61
CA ALA A 108 21.16 -28.50 -32.25
C ALA A 108 21.77 -29.55 -33.20
N GLU A 109 21.09 -29.98 -34.27
CA GLU A 109 21.50 -31.20 -34.99
C GLU A 109 21.42 -31.11 -36.52
N LEU A 110 21.84 -29.98 -37.11
CA LEU A 110 21.96 -29.87 -38.57
C LEU A 110 23.04 -28.87 -39.01
N MET A 111 24.26 -29.06 -38.53
CA MET A 111 25.48 -28.63 -39.22
C MET A 111 26.59 -29.66 -38.99
N GLU A 112 26.34 -30.89 -39.42
CA GLU A 112 27.43 -31.75 -39.92
C GLU A 112 27.31 -31.83 -41.45
N ASP A 113 28.48 -31.89 -42.08
CA ASP A 113 28.77 -32.13 -43.50
C ASP A 113 28.75 -30.96 -44.49
N GLY A 114 29.97 -30.60 -44.93
CA GLY A 114 30.21 -29.71 -46.06
C GLY A 114 31.69 -29.43 -46.30
N LYS A 115 32.47 -30.50 -46.52
CA LYS A 115 33.84 -30.43 -47.02
C LYS A 115 33.89 -29.90 -48.45
#